data_AF-A0A5E4PHT7-F1
#
_entry.id   AF-A0A5E4PHT7-F1
#
_cell.length_a   1.000
_cell.length_b   1.000
_cell.length_c   1.000
_cell.angle_alpha   90.00
_cell.angle_beta   90.00
_cell.angle_gamma   90.00
#
_symmetry.space_group_name_H-M   'P 1'
#
loop_
_entity.id
_entity.type
_entity.pdbx_description
1 polymer ?
#
loop_
_entity_poly.entity_id
_entity_poly.type
_entity_poly.pdbx_seq_one_letter_code
_entity_poly.pdbx_strand_id
1 'polypeptide(L)' 'METKFNRLKKYMLAENWVEALRLAAKFPQLGEHKRDITTAWAAYISPEFYIQLGKDPNMLFDNGIKALKARYKI' A
#
# COMPACT_ATOMS: atom_id res chain seq x y z
N MET A 1 16.06 17.81 -6.54
CA MET A 1 16.18 16.47 -5.94
C MET A 1 14.77 15.92 -5.69
N GLU A 2 14.39 14.78 -6.26
CA GLU A 2 13.03 14.24 -6.10
C GLU A 2 12.89 13.44 -4.80
N THR A 3 11.98 13.88 -3.93
CA THR A 3 11.72 13.21 -2.64
C THR A 3 10.96 11.91 -2.82
N LYS A 4 11.07 10.99 -1.85
CA LYS A 4 10.27 9.76 -1.83
C LYS A 4 8.77 10.07 -1.80
N PHE A 5 8.37 11.15 -1.13
CA PHE A 5 6.98 11.61 -1.09
C PHE A 5 6.48 12.05 -2.47
N ASN A 6 7.27 12.79 -3.23
CA ASN A 6 6.90 13.21 -4.59
C ASN A 6 6.76 12.00 -5.53
N ARG A 7 7.63 10.99 -5.40
CA ARG A 7 7.49 9.72 -6.13
C ARG A 7 6.22 8.97 -5.76
N LEU A 8 5.90 8.91 -4.47
CA LEU A 8 4.66 8.28 -4.00
C LEU A 8 3.44 8.96 -4.63
N LYS A 9 3.39 10.30 -4.62
CA LYS A 9 2.30 11.06 -5.23
C LYS A 9 2.18 10.80 -6.74
N LYS A 10 3.31 10.72 -7.46
CA LYS A 10 3.31 10.35 -8.89
C LYS A 10 2.72 8.97 -9.14
N TYR A 11 3.10 7.97 -8.34
CA TYR A 11 2.54 6.62 -8.47
C TYR A 11 1.03 6.59 -8.18
N MET A 12 0.57 7.33 -7.16
CA MET A 12 -0.86 7.44 -6.85
C MET A 12 -1.66 8.12 -7.96
N LEU A 13 -1.12 9.19 -8.57
CA LEU A 13 -1.79 9.89 -9.68
C LEU A 13 -1.79 9.08 -10.98
N ALA A 14 -0.79 8.23 -11.19
CA ALA A 14 -0.72 7.33 -12.33
C ALA A 14 -1.44 5.99 -12.09
N GLU A 15 -2.18 5.85 -10.98
CA GLU A 15 -2.84 4.62 -10.55
C GLU A 15 -1.91 3.39 -10.46
N ASN A 16 -0.60 3.62 -10.33
CA ASN A 16 0.40 2.58 -10.14
C ASN A 16 0.44 2.17 -8.66
N TRP A 17 -0.60 1.46 -8.24
CA TRP A 17 -0.83 1.12 -6.83
C TRP A 17 0.22 0.16 -6.26
N VAL A 18 0.79 -0.72 -7.09
CA VAL A 18 1.87 -1.63 -6.68
C VAL A 18 3.10 -0.84 -6.22
N GLU A 19 3.57 0.08 -7.06
CA GLU A 19 4.73 0.92 -6.70
C GLU A 19 4.41 1.90 -5.58
N ALA A 20 3.17 2.41 -5.53
CA ALA A 20 2.71 3.27 -4.46
C ALA A 20 2.76 2.54 -3.10
N LEU A 21 2.21 1.33 -3.00
CA LEU A 21 2.22 0.52 -1.77
C LEU A 21 3.62 0.07 -1.40
N ARG A 22 4.44 -0.36 -2.37
CA ARG A 22 5.85 -0.73 -2.16
C ARG A 22 6.66 0.41 -1.53
N LEU A 23 6.44 1.64 -1.99
CA LEU A 23 7.13 2.81 -1.49
C LEU A 23 6.55 3.27 -0.14
N ALA A 24 5.23 3.29 -0.02
CA ALA A 24 4.53 3.70 1.19
C ALA A 24 4.84 2.79 2.37
N ALA A 25 4.92 1.48 2.18
CA ALA A 25 5.26 0.50 3.22
C ALA A 25 6.63 0.76 3.90
N LYS A 26 7.52 1.54 3.26
CA LYS A 26 8.83 1.92 3.79
C LYS A 26 8.80 3.22 4.60
N PHE A 27 7.67 3.92 4.66
CA PHE A 27 7.59 5.21 5.35
C PHE A 27 7.40 4.98 6.86
N PRO A 28 8.14 5.70 7.72
CA PRO A 28 8.05 5.53 9.16
C PRO A 28 6.72 6.05 9.76
N GLN A 29 6.07 7.03 9.11
CA GLN A 29 4.95 7.80 9.65
C GLN A 29 3.62 7.55 8.92
N LEU A 30 3.15 6.29 8.95
CA LEU A 30 1.86 5.91 8.35
C LEU A 30 0.66 6.04 9.31
N GLY A 31 0.89 6.15 10.62
CA GLY A 31 -0.17 6.28 11.62
C GLY A 31 -1.11 5.08 11.64
N GLU A 32 -2.42 5.35 11.78
CA GLU A 32 -3.48 4.33 11.79
C GLU A 32 -3.53 3.47 10.52
N HIS A 33 -3.12 4.03 9.38
CA HIS A 33 -3.11 3.34 8.08
C HIS A 33 -1.91 2.39 7.91
N LYS A 34 -0.96 2.35 8.87
CA LYS A 34 0.26 1.54 8.77
C LYS A 34 -0.04 0.07 8.51
N ARG A 35 -0.97 -0.50 9.26
CA ARG A 35 -1.28 -1.93 9.19
C ARG A 35 -1.80 -2.30 7.82
N ASP A 36 -2.74 -1.52 7.28
CA ASP A 36 -3.41 -1.85 6.03
C ASP A 36 -2.45 -1.66 4.83
N ILE A 37 -1.65 -0.59 4.83
CA ILE A 37 -0.64 -0.34 3.77
C ILE A 37 0.44 -1.43 3.77
N THR A 38 0.97 -1.80 4.95
CA THR A 38 2.01 -2.83 5.04
C THR A 38 1.46 -4.23 4.74
N THR A 39 0.24 -4.52 5.17
CA THR A 39 -0.44 -5.79 4.90
C THR A 39 -0.76 -5.93 3.42
N ALA A 40 -1.21 -4.86 2.76
CA ALA A 40 -1.46 -4.86 1.32
C ALA A 40 -0.20 -5.15 0.51
N TRP A 41 0.93 -4.52 0.87
CA TRP A 41 2.21 -4.84 0.24
C TRP A 41 2.64 -6.28 0.51
N ALA A 42 2.50 -6.77 1.74
CA ALA A 42 2.83 -8.15 2.10
C ALA A 42 1.95 -9.18 1.36
N ALA A 43 0.65 -8.89 1.22
CA ALA A 43 -0.30 -9.72 0.48
C ALA A 43 0.00 -9.76 -1.02
N TYR A 44 0.51 -8.65 -1.57
CA TYR A 44 0.96 -8.61 -2.96
C TYR A 44 2.23 -9.45 -3.21
N ILE A 45 3.21 -9.42 -2.31
CA ILE A 45 4.48 -10.17 -2.48
C ILE A 45 4.38 -11.66 -2.12
N SER A 46 3.38 -12.05 -1.32
CA SER A 46 3.23 -13.43 -0.82
C SER A 46 1.75 -13.80 -0.69
N PRO A 47 0.99 -13.82 -1.81
CA PRO A 47 -0.45 -14.05 -1.77
C PRO A 47 -0.81 -15.43 -1.22
N GLU A 48 0.00 -16.46 -1.46
CA GLU A 48 -0.24 -17.84 -0.99
C GLU A 48 -0.30 -17.92 0.54
N PHE A 49 0.56 -17.16 1.23
CA PHE A 49 0.54 -17.09 2.69
C PHE A 49 -0.80 -16.57 3.22
N TYR A 50 -1.35 -15.54 2.58
CA TYR A 50 -2.64 -14.98 2.98
C TYR A 50 -3.81 -15.88 2.61
N ILE A 51 -3.76 -16.56 1.46
CA ILE A 51 -4.75 -17.57 1.06
C ILE A 51 -4.79 -18.72 2.08
N GLN A 52 -3.63 -19.22 2.52
CA GLN A 52 -3.53 -20.26 3.54
C GLN A 52 -4.11 -19.81 4.89
N LEU A 53 -4.02 -18.52 5.21
CA LEU A 53 -4.67 -17.92 6.38
C LEU A 53 -6.17 -17.66 6.19
N GLY A 54 -6.77 -18.07 5.08
CA GLY A 54 -8.18 -17.85 4.77
C GLY A 54 -8.51 -16.39 4.44
N LYS A 55 -7.52 -15.60 4.01
CA LYS A 55 -7.68 -14.19 3.63
C LYS A 55 -7.58 -14.04 2.12
N ASP A 56 -8.32 -13.08 1.58
CA ASP A 56 -8.22 -12.70 0.17
C ASP A 56 -7.10 -11.65 -0.02
N PRO A 57 -5.99 -12.00 -0.71
CA PRO A 57 -4.91 -11.06 -0.97
C PRO A 57 -5.34 -9.83 -1.78
N ASN A 58 -6.30 -9.98 -2.70
CA ASN A 58 -6.81 -8.87 -3.50
C ASN A 58 -7.59 -7.89 -2.63
N MET A 59 -8.45 -8.41 -1.74
CA MET A 59 -9.15 -7.57 -0.77
C MET A 59 -8.19 -6.84 0.17
N LEU A 60 -7.10 -7.48 0.59
CA LEU A 60 -6.05 -6.84 1.39
C LEU A 60 -5.32 -5.74 0.59
N PHE A 61 -5.05 -5.98 -0.68
CA PHE A 61 -4.46 -5.00 -1.58
C PHE A 61 -5.36 -3.77 -1.74
N ASP A 62 -6.65 -3.97 -2.00
CA ASP A 62 -7.66 -2.91 -2.13
C ASP A 62 -7.80 -2.09 -0.84
N ASN A 63 -7.76 -2.75 0.32
CA ASN A 63 -7.78 -2.07 1.62
C ASN A 63 -6.54 -1.19 1.81
N GLY A 64 -5.38 -1.65 1.35
CA GLY A 64 -4.17 -0.82 1.31
C GLY A 64 -4.32 0.41 0.43
N ILE A 65 -4.91 0.26 -0.76
CA ILE A 65 -5.19 1.39 -1.66
C ILE A 65 -6.12 2.40 -0.98
N LYS A 66 -7.21 1.94 -0.37
CA LYS A 66 -8.15 2.81 0.38
C LYS A 66 -7.45 3.54 1.52
N ALA A 67 -6.65 2.84 2.31
CA ALA A 67 -5.88 3.44 3.40
C ALA A 67 -4.86 4.47 2.89
N LEU A 68 -4.22 4.20 1.76
CA LEU A 68 -3.27 5.11 1.13
C LEU A 68 -3.96 6.38 0.60
N LYS A 69 -5.10 6.23 -0.07
CA LYS A 69 -5.93 7.36 -0.52
C LYS A 69 -6.43 8.19 0.67
N ALA A 70 -6.92 7.54 1.72
CA ALA A 70 -7.37 8.22 2.95
C ALA A 70 -6.23 9.01 3.62
N ARG A 71 -5.03 8.42 3.73
CA ARG A 71 -3.86 9.04 4.36
C ARG A 71 -3.42 10.33 3.66
N TYR A 72 -3.45 10.32 2.33
CA TYR A 72 -2.92 11.40 1.50
C TYR A 72 -3.99 12.29 0.85
N LYS A 73 -5.27 11.97 1.06
CA LYS A 73 -6.45 12.71 0.57
C LYS A 73 -6.40 12.97 -0.93
N ILE A 74 -6.20 11.90 -1.71
CA ILE A 74 -6.21 11.90 -3.18
C ILE A 74 -7.38 11.06 -3.67
#